data_AF-A0A7G9QX89-F1
#
_entry.id   AF-A0A7G9QX89-F1
#
_cell.length_a   1.000
_cell.length_b   1.000
_cell.length_c   1.000
_cell.angle_alpha   90.00
_cell.angle_beta   90.00
_cell.angle_gamma   90.00
#
_symmetry.space_group_name_H-M   'P 1'
#
loop_
_entity.id
_entity.type
_entity.pdbx_description
1 polymer ?
#
loop_
_entity_poly.entity_id
_entity_poly.type
_entity_poly.pdbx_seq_one_letter_code
_entity_poly.pdbx_strand_id
1 'polypeptide(L)'
;MWARATAGIVPGFFLSAAIVGLASWLLPGPWQSTLVLGGLAFFPVWVGVFCLGFLFRSGARAWLAYSLLAAAGLAGLALLRHLQWVQ
;
A
#
# COMPACT_ATOMS: atom_id res chain seq x y z
N MET A 1 -6.59 20.91 4.77
CA MET A 1 -5.45 20.10 5.25
C MET A 1 -5.89 18.74 5.79
N TRP A 2 -6.90 18.70 6.67
CA TRP A 2 -7.49 17.46 7.20
C TRP A 2 -7.88 16.42 6.15
N ALA A 3 -8.54 16.81 5.06
CA ALA A 3 -8.92 15.87 4.00
C ALA A 3 -7.71 15.16 3.32
N ARG A 4 -6.52 15.78 3.31
CA ARG A 4 -5.30 15.14 2.80
C ARG A 4 -4.68 14.22 3.85
N ALA A 5 -4.73 14.62 5.12
CA ALA A 5 -4.28 13.78 6.22
C ALA A 5 -5.13 12.51 6.31
N THR A 6 -6.47 12.61 6.21
CA THR A 6 -7.35 11.44 6.21
C THR A 6 -7.16 10.56 4.98
N ALA A 7 -6.81 11.12 3.82
CA ALA A 7 -6.40 10.34 2.66
C ALA A 7 -5.13 9.52 2.97
N GLY A 8 -4.09 10.14 3.55
CA GLY A 8 -2.87 9.42 3.95
C GLY A 8 -3.13 8.36 5.02
N ILE A 9 -4.09 8.58 5.92
CA ILE A 9 -4.44 7.63 6.98
C ILE A 9 -5.23 6.45 6.43
N VAL A 10 -6.34 6.69 5.74
CA VAL A 10 -7.29 5.62 5.38
C VAL A 10 -6.86 4.92 4.07
N PRO A 11 -7.03 5.50 2.87
CA PRO A 11 -6.59 4.83 1.66
C PRO A 11 -5.06 4.70 1.57
N GLY A 12 -4.29 5.59 2.21
CA GLY A 12 -2.84 5.47 2.30
C GLY A 12 -2.39 4.22 3.08
N PHE A 13 -3.11 3.81 4.13
CA PHE A 13 -2.82 2.56 4.86
C PHE A 13 -2.96 1.34 3.95
N PHE A 14 -4.06 1.25 3.20
CA PHE A 14 -4.29 0.13 2.27
C PHE A 14 -3.29 0.13 1.12
N LEU A 15 -2.92 1.31 0.60
CA LEU A 15 -1.89 1.45 -0.41
C LEU A 15 -0.54 0.93 0.11
N SER A 16 -0.14 1.32 1.32
CA SER A 16 1.11 0.84 1.94
C SER A 16 1.10 -0.67 2.17
N ALA A 17 -0.03 -1.24 2.58
CA ALA A 17 -0.18 -2.67 2.74
C ALA A 17 -0.04 -3.40 1.40
N ALA A 18 -0.64 -2.86 0.34
CA ALA A 18 -0.51 -3.41 -1.01
C ALA A 18 0.92 -3.33 -1.54
N ILE A 19 1.61 -2.20 -1.33
CA ILE A 19 3.02 -2.03 -1.73
C ILE A 19 3.91 -3.06 -1.02
N VAL A 20 3.80 -3.16 0.30
CA VAL A 20 4.59 -4.11 1.09
C VAL A 20 4.26 -5.55 0.70
N GLY A 21 2.97 -5.87 0.56
CA GLY A 21 2.54 -7.20 0.14
C GLY A 21 3.11 -7.58 -1.22
N LEU A 22 3.03 -6.71 -2.22
CA LEU A 22 3.61 -6.94 -3.54
C LEU A 22 5.15 -7.08 -3.47
N ALA A 23 5.81 -6.25 -2.67
CA ALA A 23 7.26 -6.31 -2.46
C ALA A 23 7.70 -7.63 -1.81
N SER A 24 6.92 -8.15 -0.86
CA SER A 24 7.17 -9.45 -0.22
C SER A 24 7.20 -10.60 -1.24
N TRP A 25 6.47 -10.51 -2.35
CA TRP A 25 6.48 -11.51 -3.42
C TRP A 25 7.59 -11.33 -4.46
N LEU A 26 8.24 -10.15 -4.49
CA LEU A 26 9.39 -9.89 -5.36
C LEU A 26 10.69 -10.46 -4.79
N LEU A 27 10.74 -10.69 -3.47
CA LEU A 27 11.91 -11.23 -2.79
C LEU A 27 12.03 -12.75 -3.02
N PRO A 28 13.23 -13.27 -3.33
CA PRO A 28 13.43 -14.70 -3.47
C PRO A 28 13.27 -15.42 -2.13
N GLY A 29 12.50 -16.51 -2.10
CA GLY A 29 12.33 -17.37 -0.93
C GLY A 29 10.88 -17.53 -0.47
N PRO A 30 10.64 -18.28 0.63
CA PRO A 30 9.29 -18.46 1.17
C PRO A 30 8.73 -17.13 1.66
N TRP A 31 7.53 -16.76 1.22
CA TRP A 31 6.90 -15.48 1.58
C TRP A 31 6.72 -15.30 3.09
N GLN A 32 6.54 -16.38 3.85
CA GLN A 32 6.41 -16.34 5.32
C GLN A 32 7.65 -15.73 5.98
N SER A 33 8.84 -15.96 5.40
CA SER A 33 10.08 -15.36 5.89
C SER A 33 10.12 -13.84 5.72
N THR A 34 9.35 -13.31 4.76
CA THR A 34 9.29 -11.87 4.49
C THR A 34 8.27 -11.14 5.37
N LEU A 35 7.40 -11.83 6.10
CA LEU A 35 6.33 -11.21 6.89
C LEU A 35 6.86 -10.28 7.99
N VAL A 36 7.91 -10.68 8.70
CA VAL A 36 8.50 -9.88 9.78
C VAL A 36 9.13 -8.60 9.20
N LEU A 37 9.91 -8.74 8.13
CA LEU A 37 10.51 -7.59 7.44
C LEU A 37 9.46 -6.69 6.80
N GLY A 38 8.40 -7.27 6.23
CA GLY A 38 7.27 -6.54 5.68
C GLY A 38 6.53 -5.73 6.75
N GLY A 39 6.26 -6.33 7.91
CA GLY A 39 5.66 -5.63 9.04
C GLY A 39 6.52 -4.47 9.56
N LEU A 40 7.85 -4.67 9.61
CA LEU A 40 8.79 -3.61 9.96
C LEU A 40 8.82 -2.49 8.90
N ALA A 41 8.81 -2.84 7.61
CA ALA A 41 8.84 -1.89 6.50
C ALA A 41 7.51 -1.14 6.31
N PHE A 42 6.40 -1.72 6.75
CA PHE A 42 5.07 -1.15 6.62
C PHE A 42 4.96 0.25 7.24
N PHE A 43 5.44 0.43 8.47
CA PHE A 43 5.34 1.73 9.15
C PHE A 43 6.13 2.84 8.44
N PRO A 44 7.42 2.64 8.08
CA PRO A 44 8.16 3.61 7.26
C PRO A 44 7.48 3.92 5.93
N VAL A 45 7.00 2.89 5.21
CA VAL A 45 6.30 3.07 3.94
C VAL A 45 5.00 3.86 4.13
N TRP A 46 4.24 3.58 5.18
CA TRP A 46 3.00 4.28 5.48
C TRP A 46 3.21 5.72 5.89
N VAL A 47 4.22 6.01 6.70
CA VAL A 47 4.62 7.39 7.01
C VAL A 47 5.03 8.14 5.73
N GLY A 48 5.80 7.48 4.85
CA GLY A 48 6.17 8.04 3.55
C GLY A 48 4.95 8.37 2.70
N VAL A 49 4.01 7.42 2.54
CA VAL A 49 2.75 7.63 1.82
C VAL A 49 1.91 8.72 2.47
N PHE A 50 1.80 8.77 3.80
CA PHE A 50 1.08 9.82 4.50
C PHE A 50 1.67 11.21 4.17
N CYS A 51 2.99 11.35 4.21
CA CYS A 51 3.69 12.59 3.86
C CYS A 51 3.48 12.99 2.39
N LEU A 52 3.51 12.02 1.46
CA LEU A 52 3.21 12.26 0.04
C LEU A 52 1.79 12.82 -0.16
N GLY A 53 0.85 12.54 0.76
CA GLY A 53 -0.51 13.07 0.71
C GLY A 53 -0.54 14.60 0.78
N PHE A 54 0.50 15.21 1.35
CA PHE A 54 0.65 16.65 1.45
C PHE A 54 1.15 17.33 0.16
N LEU A 55 1.62 16.56 -0.82
CA LEU A 55 2.01 17.08 -2.14
C LEU A 55 0.79 17.42 -3.02
N PHE A 56 -0.37 16.84 -2.74
CA PHE A 56 -1.58 17.09 -3.52
C PHE A 56 -2.17 18.48 -3.25
N ARG A 57 -2.58 19.16 -4.32
CA ARG A 57 -3.26 20.47 -4.25
C ARG A 57 -4.64 20.42 -3.58
N SER A 58 -5.32 19.26 -3.57
CA SER A 58 -6.65 19.10 -2.95
C SER A 58 -6.82 17.74 -2.28
N GLY A 59 -7.63 17.71 -1.22
CA GLY A 59 -7.97 16.49 -0.48
C GLY A 59 -8.70 15.45 -1.32
N ALA A 60 -9.61 15.90 -2.18
CA ALA A 60 -10.34 15.02 -3.10
C ALA A 60 -9.40 14.30 -4.08
N ARG A 61 -8.39 15.00 -4.64
CA ARG A 61 -7.40 14.37 -5.53
C ARG A 61 -6.52 13.37 -4.77
N ALA A 62 -6.12 13.69 -3.54
CA ALA A 62 -5.36 12.76 -2.70
C ALA A 62 -6.18 11.48 -2.42
N TRP A 63 -7.45 11.63 -2.05
CA TRP A 63 -8.36 10.52 -1.81
C TRP A 63 -8.54 9.65 -3.05
N LEU A 64 -8.83 10.25 -4.20
CA LEU A 64 -9.02 9.52 -5.45
C LEU A 64 -7.74 8.79 -5.85
N ALA A 65 -6.59 9.46 -5.83
CA ALA A 65 -5.30 8.86 -6.19
C ALA A 65 -4.97 7.66 -5.27
N TYR A 66 -5.05 7.83 -3.96
CA TYR A 66 -4.74 6.74 -3.02
C TYR A 66 -5.75 5.62 -3.06
N SER A 67 -7.04 5.92 -3.19
CA SER A 67 -8.05 4.86 -3.28
C SER A 67 -7.89 4.05 -4.55
N LEU A 68 -7.61 4.71 -5.68
CA LEU A 68 -7.40 4.03 -6.96
C LEU A 68 -6.14 3.16 -6.94
N LEU A 69 -5.03 3.69 -6.40
CA LEU A 69 -3.77 2.94 -6.27
C LEU A 69 -3.91 1.79 -5.27
N ALA A 70 -4.58 2.00 -4.13
CA ALA A 70 -4.85 0.95 -3.16
C ALA A 70 -5.71 -0.16 -3.78
N ALA A 71 -6.79 0.20 -4.47
CA ALA A 71 -7.66 -0.75 -5.16
C ALA A 71 -6.89 -1.53 -6.23
N ALA A 72 -6.05 -0.87 -7.04
CA ALA A 72 -5.23 -1.52 -8.05
C ALA A 72 -4.21 -2.49 -7.43
N GLY A 73 -3.53 -2.09 -6.35
CA GLY A 73 -2.56 -2.94 -5.66
C GLY A 73 -3.21 -4.16 -5.00
N LEU A 74 -4.35 -3.96 -4.32
CA LEU A 74 -5.12 -5.06 -3.72
C LEU A 74 -5.72 -5.99 -4.79
N ALA A 75 -6.22 -5.45 -5.90
CA ALA A 75 -6.68 -6.24 -7.03
C ALA A 75 -5.54 -7.06 -7.65
N GLY A 76 -4.34 -6.48 -7.75
CA GLY A 76 -3.13 -7.19 -8.18
C GLY A 76 -2.80 -8.36 -7.26
N LEU A 77 -2.79 -8.15 -5.94
CA LEU A 77 -2.60 -9.22 -4.96
C LEU A 77 -3.68 -10.30 -5.04
N ALA A 78 -4.95 -9.89 -5.18
CA ALA A 78 -6.07 -10.81 -5.34
C ALA A 78 -5.94 -11.64 -6.63
N LEU A 79 -5.49 -11.03 -7.73
CA LEU A 79 -5.24 -11.70 -9.00
C LEU A 79 -4.09 -12.71 -8.87
N LEU A 80 -2.98 -12.32 -8.26
CA LEU A 80 -1.84 -13.22 -8.01
C LEU A 80 -2.25 -14.45 -7.19
N ARG A 81 -3.08 -14.23 -6.16
CA ARG A 81 -3.66 -15.30 -5.36
C ARG A 81 -4.60 -16.19 -6.19
N HIS A 82 -5.47 -15.59 -7.00
CA HIS A 82 -6.40 -16.33 -7.86
C HIS A 82 -5.65 -17.18 -8.89
N LEU A 83 -4.55 -16.68 -9.44
CA LEU A 83 -3.68 -17.40 -10.37
C LEU A 83 -2.78 -18.45 -9.67
N GLN A 84 -2.87 -18.59 -8.35
CA GLN A 84 -2.04 -19.50 -7.54
C GLN A 84 -0.52 -19.23 -7.67
N TRP A 85 -0.14 -18.02 -8.09
CA TRP A 85 1.27 -17.59 -8.12
C TRP A 85 1.81 -17.30 -6.71
N VAL A 86 0.89 -17.22 -5.76
CA VAL A 86 1.06 -16.77 -4.39
C VAL A 86 0.22 -17.73 -3.54
N GLN A 87 0.88 -18.60 -2.77
CA GLN A 87 0.25 -19.62 -1.89
C GLN A 87 0.51 -19.34 -0.43
#